data_AF-A0A9X3K8G4-F1
#
_entry.id   AF-A0A9X3K8G4-F1
#
_cell.length_a   1.000
_cell.length_b   1.000
_cell.length_c   1.000
_cell.angle_alpha   90.00
_cell.angle_beta   90.00
_cell.angle_gamma   90.00
#
_symmetry.space_group_name_H-M   'P 1'
#
loop_
_entity.id
_entity.type
_entity.pdbx_description
1 polymer ?
#
loop_
_entity_poly.entity_id
_entity_poly.type
_entity_poly.pdbx_seq_one_letter_code
_entity_poly.pdbx_strand_id
1 'polypeptide(L)'
;MLNSVIIIDDDSISILVTETMMRKNDFAKQIITFEQPQKALDFFKTEYSWDQGAPEYIFLDVEMPEIDAWEFMDSYKQIDPSIQKRKHIILLSATFNPDDETKARTHPMVMELITKPVNGHILERLK
;
A
#
# COMPACT_ATOMS: atom_id res chain seq x y z
N MET A 1 -6.91 -16.06 -0.49
CA MET A 1 -5.47 -15.73 -0.54
C MET A 1 -5.24 -14.95 -1.80
N LEU A 2 -4.74 -13.73 -1.65
CA LEU A 2 -4.49 -12.81 -2.75
C LEU A 2 -3.32 -13.33 -3.61
N ASN A 3 -3.26 -12.93 -4.87
CA ASN A 3 -2.16 -13.18 -5.78
C ASN A 3 -0.97 -12.28 -5.47
N SER A 4 -1.16 -10.96 -5.38
CA SER A 4 -0.04 -10.03 -5.19
C SER A 4 -0.42 -8.82 -4.33
N VAL A 5 0.44 -8.53 -3.36
CA VAL A 5 0.35 -7.37 -2.47
C VAL A 5 1.70 -6.64 -2.47
N ILE A 6 1.64 -5.31 -2.40
CA ILE A 6 2.82 -4.46 -2.35
C ILE A 6 2.84 -3.70 -1.03
N ILE A 7 4.02 -3.56 -0.42
CA ILE A 7 4.26 -2.77 0.79
C ILE A 7 5.27 -1.67 0.45
N ILE A 8 4.95 -0.43 0.78
CA ILE A 8 5.77 0.76 0.54
C ILE A 8 5.84 1.54 1.85
N ASP A 9 7.01 1.58 2.47
CA ASP A 9 7.21 2.14 3.81
C ASP A 9 8.71 2.41 3.98
N ASP A 10 9.12 3.58 4.42
CA ASP A 10 10.55 3.91 4.55
C ASP A 10 11.21 3.26 5.77
N ASP A 11 10.41 2.75 6.70
CA ASP A 11 10.90 1.99 7.85
C ASP A 11 11.01 0.48 7.55
N SER A 12 12.25 0.01 7.36
CA SER A 12 12.57 -1.41 7.13
C SER A 12 12.01 -2.36 8.21
N ILE A 13 11.88 -1.90 9.46
CA ILE A 13 11.31 -2.71 10.55
C ILE A 13 9.80 -2.87 10.36
N SER A 14 9.09 -1.80 10.02
CA SER A 14 7.67 -1.81 9.70
C SER A 14 7.37 -2.73 8.52
N ILE A 15 8.19 -2.67 7.46
CA ILE A 15 8.12 -3.62 6.33
C ILE A 15 8.25 -5.05 6.85
N LEU A 16 9.32 -5.35 7.59
CA LEU A 16 9.60 -6.71 8.07
C LEU A 16 8.46 -7.25 8.93
N VAL A 17 7.93 -6.44 9.85
CA VAL A 17 6.81 -6.82 10.71
C VAL A 17 5.55 -7.09 9.88
N THR A 18 5.21 -6.18 8.98
CA THR A 18 4.02 -6.28 8.13
C THR A 18 4.10 -7.49 7.19
N GLU A 19 5.24 -7.69 6.52
CA GLU A 19 5.49 -8.84 5.66
C GLU A 19 5.42 -10.14 6.45
N THR A 20 6.05 -10.21 7.63
CA THR A 20 6.02 -11.39 8.49
C THR A 20 4.59 -11.74 8.90
N MET A 21 3.77 -10.75 9.25
CA MET A 21 2.37 -10.95 9.59
C MET A 21 1.56 -11.43 8.38
N MET A 22 1.77 -10.86 7.20
CA MET A 22 1.09 -11.30 5.97
C MET A 22 1.44 -12.75 5.59
N ARG A 23 2.71 -13.14 5.70
CA ARG A 23 3.17 -14.51 5.43
C ARG A 23 2.58 -15.50 6.44
N LYS A 24 2.59 -15.17 7.73
CA LYS A 24 2.01 -16.03 8.78
C LYS A 24 0.52 -16.27 8.63
N ASN A 25 -0.20 -15.34 8.01
CA ASN A 25 -1.64 -15.42 7.81
C ASN A 25 -2.03 -15.86 6.39
N ASP A 26 -1.10 -16.33 5.55
CA ASP A 26 -1.36 -16.69 4.15
C ASP A 26 -2.18 -15.60 3.41
N PHE A 27 -1.77 -14.35 3.59
CA PHE A 27 -2.51 -13.20 3.09
C PHE A 27 -2.42 -13.10 1.56
N ALA A 28 -1.20 -13.23 1.02
CA ALA A 28 -0.92 -13.16 -0.42
C ALA A 28 0.15 -14.18 -0.86
N LYS A 29 0.08 -14.66 -2.11
CA LYS A 29 1.10 -15.52 -2.73
C LYS A 29 2.42 -14.78 -2.93
N GLN A 30 2.33 -13.55 -3.44
CA GLN A 30 3.46 -12.68 -3.69
C GLN A 30 3.33 -11.43 -2.83
N ILE A 31 4.41 -11.09 -2.13
CA ILE A 31 4.55 -9.85 -1.38
C ILE A 31 5.80 -9.17 -1.92
N ILE A 32 5.65 -7.95 -2.42
CA ILE A 32 6.75 -7.12 -2.94
C ILE A 32 6.89 -5.92 -2.01
N THR A 33 8.12 -5.58 -1.64
CA THR A 33 8.38 -4.54 -0.64
C THR A 33 9.30 -3.47 -1.21
N PHE A 34 9.08 -2.22 -0.81
CA PHE A 34 9.88 -1.07 -1.20
C PHE A 34 10.11 -0.14 -0.01
N GLU A 35 11.36 0.11 0.32
CA GLU A 35 11.77 1.12 1.31
C GLU A 35 11.75 2.55 0.75
N GLN A 36 11.68 2.69 -0.57
CA GLN A 36 11.71 3.99 -1.24
C GLN A 36 10.51 4.09 -2.17
N PRO A 37 9.65 5.10 -2.00
CA PRO A 37 8.46 5.23 -2.83
C PRO A 37 8.80 5.48 -4.30
N GLN A 38 9.93 6.14 -4.60
CA GLN A 38 10.40 6.31 -5.97
C GLN A 38 10.72 4.97 -6.65
N LYS A 39 11.34 4.03 -5.94
CA LYS A 39 11.63 2.69 -6.48
C LYS A 39 10.35 1.92 -6.79
N ALA A 40 9.31 2.08 -5.96
CA ALA A 40 8.01 1.49 -6.24
C ALA A 40 7.38 2.10 -7.51
N LEU A 41 7.43 3.43 -7.68
CA LEU A 41 6.95 4.09 -8.90
C LEU A 41 7.71 3.64 -10.15
N ASP A 42 9.03 3.52 -10.06
CA ASP A 42 9.86 3.06 -11.17
C ASP A 42 9.51 1.62 -11.54
N PHE A 43 9.38 0.74 -10.54
CA PHE A 43 8.92 -0.64 -10.72
C PHE A 43 7.57 -0.71 -11.47
N PHE A 44 6.59 0.12 -11.10
CA PHE A 44 5.30 0.17 -11.79
C PHE A 44 5.39 0.63 -13.26
N LYS A 45 6.40 1.44 -13.60
CA LYS A 45 6.60 1.95 -14.97
C LYS A 45 7.37 0.97 -15.86
N THR A 46 8.36 0.27 -15.30
CA THR A 46 9.36 -0.47 -16.10
C THR A 46 9.24 -1.98 -16.01
N GLU A 47 8.87 -2.51 -14.85
CA GLU A 47 8.97 -3.94 -14.54
C GLU A 47 7.61 -4.59 -14.28
N TYR A 48 6.62 -3.82 -13.83
CA TYR A 48 5.32 -4.35 -13.49
C TYR A 48 4.54 -4.77 -14.74
N SER A 49 4.19 -6.06 -14.81
CA SER A 49 3.38 -6.61 -15.89
C SER A 49 1.89 -6.38 -15.63
N TRP A 50 1.36 -5.30 -16.19
CA TRP A 50 -0.05 -4.94 -16.12
C TRP A 50 -0.99 -5.94 -16.84
N ASP A 51 -0.46 -6.84 -17.67
CA ASP A 51 -1.21 -7.93 -18.30
C ASP A 51 -1.80 -8.92 -17.29
N GLN A 52 -1.19 -9.01 -16.10
CA GLN A 52 -1.69 -9.81 -14.97
C GLN A 52 -2.70 -9.02 -14.09
N GLY A 53 -3.03 -7.79 -14.49
CA GLY A 53 -3.85 -6.86 -13.73
C GLY A 53 -3.04 -6.04 -12.72
N ALA A 54 -3.72 -5.11 -12.06
CA ALA A 54 -3.15 -4.27 -11.00
C ALA A 54 -3.04 -5.02 -9.66
N PRO A 55 -2.13 -4.61 -8.74
CA PRO A 55 -1.97 -5.26 -7.44
C PRO A 55 -3.29 -5.27 -6.68
N GLU A 56 -3.56 -6.33 -5.91
CA GLU A 56 -4.83 -6.40 -5.17
C GLU A 56 -4.87 -5.39 -4.04
N TYR A 57 -3.77 -5.28 -3.29
CA TYR A 57 -3.58 -4.24 -2.30
C TYR A 57 -2.18 -3.63 -2.36
N ILE A 58 -2.11 -2.34 -2.09
CA ILE A 58 -0.88 -1.61 -1.82
C ILE A 58 -0.98 -1.06 -0.40
N PHE A 59 -0.11 -1.53 0.49
CA PHE A 59 0.06 -0.99 1.83
C PHE A 59 1.07 0.13 1.74
N LEU A 60 0.64 1.35 1.99
CA LEU A 60 1.41 2.57 1.74
C LEU A 60 1.53 3.37 3.03
N ASP A 61 2.75 3.61 3.48
CA ASP A 61 2.99 4.50 4.61
C ASP A 61 2.59 5.95 4.26
N VAL A 62 1.96 6.63 5.22
CA VAL A 62 1.47 8.00 5.07
C VAL A 62 2.61 9.02 5.07
N GLU A 63 3.61 8.84 5.93
CA GLU A 63 4.66 9.82 6.23
C GLU A 63 6.04 9.29 5.81
N MET A 64 6.38 9.43 4.52
CA MET A 64 7.71 9.09 4.02
C MET A 64 8.55 10.36 3.77
N PRO A 65 9.87 10.36 4.00
CA PRO A 65 10.73 11.55 3.94
C PRO A 65 10.86 12.22 2.56
N GLU A 66 10.74 11.46 1.47
CA GLU A 66 10.98 11.97 0.11
C GLU A 66 9.70 12.49 -0.55
N ILE A 67 8.63 11.69 -0.50
CA ILE A 67 7.29 12.02 -0.99
C ILE A 67 6.26 11.41 -0.05
N ASP A 68 5.17 12.10 0.24
CA ASP A 68 4.12 11.53 1.09
C ASP A 68 3.23 10.53 0.33
N ALA A 69 2.35 9.82 1.04
CA ALA A 69 1.42 8.87 0.39
C ALA A 69 0.55 9.51 -0.69
N TRP A 70 0.15 10.76 -0.51
CA TRP A 70 -0.76 11.47 -1.41
C TRP A 70 -0.04 11.84 -2.71
N GLU A 71 1.18 12.34 -2.61
CA GLU A 71 2.07 12.60 -3.76
C GLU A 71 2.42 11.32 -4.51
N PHE A 72 2.66 10.22 -3.77
CA PHE A 72 2.84 8.90 -4.37
C PHE A 72 1.60 8.49 -5.18
N MET A 73 0.40 8.58 -4.61
CA MET A 73 -0.85 8.26 -5.31
C MET A 73 -1.07 9.13 -6.55
N ASP A 74 -0.69 10.40 -6.47
CA ASP A 74 -0.77 11.36 -7.57
C ASP A 74 0.20 11.07 -8.71
N SER A 75 1.33 10.43 -8.40
CA SER A 75 2.27 9.92 -9.40
C SER A 75 1.80 8.57 -9.95
N TYR A 76 1.27 7.70 -9.08
CA TYR A 76 0.81 6.37 -9.43
C TYR A 76 -0.38 6.41 -10.41
N LYS A 77 -1.35 7.31 -10.20
CA LYS A 77 -2.49 7.51 -11.11
C LYS A 77 -2.09 7.91 -12.54
N GLN A 78 -0.89 8.49 -12.72
CA GLN A 78 -0.39 8.89 -14.04
C GLN A 78 0.22 7.72 -14.81
N ILE A 79 0.64 6.67 -14.10
CA ILE A 79 1.23 5.47 -14.71
C ILE A 79 0.14 4.64 -15.38
N ASP A 80 -0.97 4.41 -14.68
CA ASP A 80 -2.15 3.77 -15.24
C ASP A 80 -3.41 4.53 -14.78
N PRO A 81 -4.16 5.17 -15.69
CA PRO A 81 -5.41 5.84 -15.30
C PRO A 81 -6.51 4.86 -14.83
N SER A 82 -6.42 3.57 -15.17
CA SER A 82 -7.45 2.57 -14.85
C SER A 82 -7.55 2.28 -13.35
N ILE A 83 -6.45 2.42 -12.62
CA ILE A 83 -6.39 2.22 -11.15
C ILE A 83 -7.05 3.34 -10.35
N GLN A 84 -7.30 4.51 -10.95
CA GLN A 84 -7.84 5.68 -10.25
C GLN A 84 -9.23 5.41 -9.63
N LYS A 85 -10.01 4.51 -10.25
CA LYS A 85 -11.36 4.16 -9.79
C LYS A 85 -11.38 2.93 -8.89
N ARG A 86 -10.23 2.32 -8.61
CA ARG A 86 -10.12 1.11 -7.81
C ARG A 86 -9.73 1.46 -6.38
N LYS A 87 -10.52 1.02 -5.41
CA LYS A 87 -10.13 1.02 -4.00
C LYS A 87 -9.18 -0.14 -3.75
N HIS A 88 -7.89 0.13 -3.63
CA HIS A 88 -6.86 -0.90 -3.42
C HIS A 88 -5.66 -0.40 -2.61
N ILE A 89 -5.65 0.88 -2.24
CA ILE A 89 -4.60 1.44 -1.36
C ILE A 89 -5.07 1.37 0.08
N ILE A 90 -4.22 0.82 0.93
CA ILE A 90 -4.40 0.73 2.36
C ILE A 90 -3.31 1.61 2.97
N LEU A 91 -3.71 2.73 3.56
CA LEU A 91 -2.77 3.65 4.17
C LEU A 91 -2.34 3.11 5.54
N LEU A 92 -1.06 3.19 5.83
CA LEU A 92 -0.46 2.84 7.11
C LEU A 92 0.01 4.12 7.78
N SER A 93 -0.46 4.38 9.00
CA SER A 93 0.02 5.53 9.77
C SER A 93 0.53 5.08 11.13
N ALA A 94 1.66 5.64 11.56
CA ALA A 94 2.22 5.41 12.89
C ALA A 94 1.41 6.10 13.99
N THR A 95 0.66 7.16 13.66
CA THR A 95 -0.13 7.93 14.62
C THR A 95 -1.55 8.13 14.14
N PHE A 96 -2.44 8.50 15.05
CA PHE A 96 -3.80 8.87 14.68
C PHE A 96 -3.83 10.34 14.26
N ASN A 97 -4.10 10.60 12.98
CA ASN A 97 -4.28 11.94 12.44
C ASN A 97 -5.69 12.10 11.83
N PRO A 98 -6.56 12.96 12.41
CA PRO A 98 -7.91 13.20 11.89
C PRO A 98 -7.96 13.72 10.45
N ASP A 99 -6.93 14.45 10.02
CA ASP A 99 -6.86 14.99 8.66
C ASP A 99 -6.63 13.88 7.64
N ASP A 100 -5.75 12.93 7.96
CA ASP A 100 -5.50 11.75 7.13
C ASP A 100 -6.71 10.84 7.08
N GLU A 101 -7.43 10.68 8.19
CA GLU A 101 -8.69 9.93 8.22
C GLU A 101 -9.74 10.57 7.30
N THR A 102 -9.87 11.90 7.34
CA THR A 102 -10.82 12.65 6.51
C THR A 102 -10.46 12.53 5.03
N LYS A 103 -9.18 12.70 4.67
CA LYS A 103 -8.69 12.53 3.30
C LYS A 103 -8.90 11.09 2.81
N ALA A 104 -8.53 10.10 3.62
CA ALA A 104 -8.67 8.68 3.28
C ALA A 104 -10.12 8.28 2.99
N ARG A 105 -11.08 8.78 3.77
CA ARG A 105 -12.51 8.49 3.57
C ARG A 105 -13.07 8.99 2.24
N THR A 106 -12.50 10.06 1.68
CA THR A 106 -12.99 10.70 0.45
C THR A 106 -12.19 10.31 -0.78
N HIS A 107 -10.99 9.74 -0.62
CA HIS A 107 -10.10 9.42 -1.72
C HIS A 107 -10.55 8.17 -2.49
N PRO A 108 -10.67 8.22 -3.84
CA PRO A 108 -11.26 7.13 -4.63
C PRO A 108 -10.40 5.86 -4.66
N MET A 109 -9.08 5.99 -4.47
CA MET A 109 -8.15 4.87 -4.49
C MET A 109 -7.94 4.22 -3.11
N VAL A 110 -8.28 4.95 -2.04
CA VAL A 110 -8.05 4.50 -0.67
C VAL A 110 -9.21 3.61 -0.25
N MET A 111 -8.87 2.39 0.16
CA MET A 111 -9.80 1.47 0.78
C MET A 111 -9.98 1.82 2.26
N GLU A 112 -8.88 1.98 2.98
CA GLU A 112 -8.89 2.24 4.41
C GLU A 112 -7.55 2.82 4.90
N LEU A 113 -7.58 3.48 6.06
CA LEU A 113 -6.42 3.90 6.85
C LEU A 113 -6.30 2.99 8.09
N ILE A 114 -5.11 2.45 8.32
CA ILE A 114 -4.80 1.52 9.41
C ILE A 114 -3.67 2.10 10.24
N THR A 115 -3.84 2.09 11.55
CA THR A 115 -2.76 2.43 12.48
C THR A 115 -1.80 1.26 12.64
N LYS A 116 -0.50 1.50 12.47
CA LYS A 116 0.56 0.51 12.68
C LYS A 116 0.59 0.07 14.17
N PRO A 117 0.99 -1.18 14.47
CA PRO A 117 1.44 -2.23 13.57
C PRO A 117 0.28 -3.03 12.95
N VAL A 118 0.49 -3.53 11.73
CA VAL A 118 -0.45 -4.47 11.08
C VAL A 118 -0.45 -5.80 11.84
N ASN A 119 -1.63 -6.29 12.21
CA ASN A 119 -1.80 -7.54 12.96
C ASN A 119 -2.73 -8.53 12.23
N GLY A 120 -2.80 -9.77 12.72
CA GLY A 120 -3.59 -10.83 12.09
C GLY A 120 -5.09 -10.49 11.96
N HIS A 121 -5.70 -9.87 12.96
CA HIS A 121 -7.12 -9.49 12.92
C HIS A 121 -7.43 -8.47 11.82
N ILE A 122 -6.51 -7.52 11.61
CA ILE A 122 -6.61 -6.55 10.51
C ILE A 122 -6.57 -7.28 9.17
N LEU A 123 -5.62 -8.21 9.00
CA LEU A 123 -5.48 -8.98 7.76
C LEU A 123 -6.67 -9.91 7.48
N GLU A 124 -7.27 -10.51 8.52
CA GLU A 124 -8.48 -11.33 8.40
C GLU A 124 -9.67 -10.51 7.90
N ARG A 125 -9.80 -9.26 8.34
CA ARG A 125 -10.88 -8.35 7.92
C ARG A 125 -10.72 -7.87 6.47
N LEU A 126 -9.49 -7.81 5.96
CA LEU A 126 -9.16 -7.34 4.61
C LEU A 126 -9.24 -8.44 3.53
N LYS A 127 -9.30 -9.71 3.95
CA LYS A 127 -9.50 -10.87 3.06
C LYS A 127 -10.94 -10.96 2.56
#